data_AF-A0ABD6AZK5-F1
#
_entry.id   AF-A0ABD6AZK5-F1
#
_cell.length_a   1.000
_cell.length_b   1.000
_cell.length_c   1.000
_cell.angle_alpha   90.00
_cell.angle_beta   90.00
_cell.angle_gamma   90.00
#
_symmetry.space_group_name_H-M   'P 1'
#
loop_
_entity.id
_entity.type
_entity.pdbx_description
1 polymer ?
#
loop_
_entity_poly.entity_id
_entity_poly.type
_entity_poly.pdbx_seq_one_letter_code
_entity_poly.pdbx_strand_id
1 'polypeptide(L)'
;MRIEQLGDGEPEVAILAAVHGDEPSGVHAVERLLADDPAVERPVKLIVANERALARGVRYTQTDLNRVFPGSPEADTHEERLAHDLLNELRGLTTFSIHSTQSYDEPFAVVDEAGSLADAVCPYLSVDAVVEATGFTEGRLVEYADVVEVECGLQGTSKAAENAVTLVYEFLAAVGALPSERADAQEVPVFRLRKLVPKRTAEEYAVFAANFQRVSAGEPFAAIDGEKLVADEPFYPVLMSPYGYEEEFGYAGELTGQLGGDPVQSDSATRSYTG
;
A
#
# COMPACT_ATOMS: atom_id res chain seq x y z
N MET A 1 -6.21 7.27 -18.64
CA MET A 1 -5.08 7.55 -17.75
C MET A 1 -4.35 8.76 -18.29
N ARG A 2 -3.94 9.65 -17.40
CA ARG A 2 -3.08 10.79 -17.70
C ARG A 2 -1.65 10.42 -17.32
N ILE A 3 -0.71 10.70 -18.20
CA ILE A 3 0.70 10.44 -18.00
C ILE A 3 1.45 11.74 -18.22
N GLU A 4 2.25 12.12 -17.24
CA GLU A 4 3.17 13.26 -17.28
C GLU A 4 4.57 12.76 -16.91
N GLN A 5 5.58 13.61 -17.05
CA GLN A 5 6.96 13.27 -16.71
C GLN A 5 7.68 14.45 -16.07
N LEU A 6 8.53 14.15 -15.08
CA LEU A 6 9.56 15.06 -14.59
C LEU A 6 10.93 14.66 -15.15
N GLY A 7 11.70 15.65 -15.58
CA GLY A 7 13.03 15.45 -16.18
C GLY A 7 13.01 14.93 -17.62
N ASP A 8 14.17 14.98 -18.28
CA ASP A 8 14.35 14.55 -19.67
C ASP A 8 14.93 13.13 -19.76
N GLY A 9 14.42 12.30 -20.67
CA GLY A 9 14.92 10.94 -20.92
C GLY A 9 13.86 9.86 -20.72
N GLU A 10 14.27 8.58 -20.74
CA GLU A 10 13.39 7.45 -20.43
C GLU A 10 13.27 7.30 -18.90
N PRO A 11 12.06 7.32 -18.32
CA PRO A 11 11.88 7.11 -16.90
C PRO A 11 12.27 5.70 -16.45
N GLU A 12 12.82 5.61 -15.24
CA GLU A 12 13.07 4.34 -14.53
C GLU A 12 12.23 4.22 -13.25
N VAL A 13 11.55 5.32 -12.88
CA VAL A 13 10.75 5.45 -11.66
C VAL A 13 9.35 5.94 -12.05
N ALA A 14 8.32 5.42 -11.39
CA ALA A 14 6.94 5.85 -11.57
C ALA A 14 6.25 6.21 -10.25
N ILE A 15 5.49 7.30 -10.26
CA ILE A 15 4.49 7.62 -9.23
C ILE A 15 3.12 7.33 -9.82
N LEU A 16 2.38 6.45 -9.16
CA LEU A 16 1.05 6.02 -9.57
C LEU A 16 0.00 6.52 -8.57
N ALA A 17 -1.02 7.19 -9.09
CA ALA A 17 -2.16 7.69 -8.32
C ALA A 17 -3.49 7.28 -8.97
N ALA A 18 -4.56 7.34 -8.17
CA ALA A 18 -5.94 7.11 -8.60
C ALA A 18 -6.15 5.74 -9.26
N VAL A 19 -5.60 4.67 -8.70
CA VAL A 19 -6.05 3.30 -9.01
C VAL A 19 -7.54 3.18 -8.64
N HIS A 20 -7.92 3.71 -7.47
CA HIS A 20 -9.30 3.97 -7.09
C HIS A 20 -9.62 5.46 -7.23
N GLY A 21 -10.76 5.79 -7.82
CA GLY A 21 -11.13 7.17 -8.15
C GLY A 21 -11.60 8.01 -6.97
N ASP A 22 -11.96 7.40 -5.85
CA ASP A 22 -12.39 8.08 -4.63
C ASP A 22 -11.23 8.35 -3.65
N GLU A 23 -9.99 8.01 -4.00
CA GLU A 23 -8.77 8.24 -3.22
C GLU A 23 -7.93 9.39 -3.82
N PRO A 24 -8.29 10.67 -3.60
CA PRO A 24 -7.67 11.80 -4.30
C PRO A 24 -6.26 12.18 -3.79
N SER A 25 -5.81 11.63 -2.66
CA SER A 25 -4.54 11.99 -2.00
C SER A 25 -3.33 11.85 -2.94
N GLY A 26 -3.26 10.74 -3.69
CA GLY A 26 -2.20 10.53 -4.68
C GLY A 26 -2.23 11.52 -5.84
N VAL A 27 -3.43 11.91 -6.28
CA VAL A 27 -3.59 12.92 -7.34
C VAL A 27 -3.06 14.26 -6.84
N HIS A 28 -3.38 14.63 -5.59
CA HIS A 28 -2.85 15.85 -4.98
C HIS A 28 -1.31 15.86 -4.94
N ALA A 29 -0.69 14.72 -4.59
CA ALA A 29 0.77 14.59 -4.61
C ALA A 29 1.37 14.73 -6.02
N VAL A 30 0.73 14.14 -7.04
CA VAL A 30 1.14 14.29 -8.45
C VAL A 30 1.04 15.76 -8.91
N GLU A 31 -0.09 16.42 -8.63
CA GLU A 31 -0.26 17.85 -8.98
C GLU A 31 0.77 18.73 -8.27
N ARG A 32 1.10 18.40 -7.02
CA ARG A 32 2.11 19.12 -6.25
C ARG A 32 3.50 18.96 -6.86
N LEU A 33 3.89 17.75 -7.23
CA LEU A 33 5.15 17.49 -7.93
C LEU A 33 5.25 18.27 -9.25
N LEU A 34 4.18 18.26 -10.05
CA LEU A 34 4.13 19.00 -11.32
C LEU A 34 4.22 20.52 -11.12
N ALA A 35 3.61 21.04 -10.05
CA ALA A 35 3.65 22.46 -9.74
C ALA A 35 5.01 22.90 -9.17
N ASP A 36 5.63 22.05 -8.34
CA ASP A 36 6.95 22.31 -7.76
C ASP A 36 8.07 22.15 -8.81
N ASP A 37 7.87 21.29 -9.82
CA ASP A 37 8.80 20.96 -10.91
C ASP A 37 10.26 20.77 -10.42
N PRO A 38 10.49 19.85 -9.48
CA PRO A 38 11.81 19.69 -8.88
C PRO A 38 12.82 19.18 -9.91
N ALA A 39 14.06 19.66 -9.82
CA ALA A 39 15.16 19.12 -10.60
C ALA A 39 15.44 17.67 -10.17
N VAL A 40 15.02 16.72 -11.00
CA VAL A 40 15.24 15.29 -10.78
C VAL A 40 16.58 14.84 -11.35
N GLU A 41 17.26 13.94 -10.64
CA GLU A 41 18.51 13.28 -11.09
C GLU A 41 18.21 12.12 -12.05
N ARG A 42 16.98 11.56 -11.97
CA ARG A 42 16.48 10.48 -12.81
C ARG A 42 15.06 10.84 -13.27
N PRO A 43 14.70 10.66 -14.55
CA PRO A 43 13.36 10.99 -15.02
C PRO A 43 12.27 10.15 -14.33
N VAL A 44 11.16 10.79 -13.99
CA VAL A 44 10.06 10.19 -13.22
C VAL A 44 8.77 10.25 -14.03
N LYS A 45 8.14 9.11 -14.25
CA LYS A 45 6.81 9.02 -14.86
C LYS A 45 5.74 9.27 -13.80
N LEU A 46 4.80 10.18 -14.05
CA LEU A 46 3.68 10.46 -13.16
C LEU A 46 2.38 10.01 -13.81
N ILE A 47 1.64 9.12 -13.15
CA ILE A 47 0.45 8.49 -13.72
C ILE A 47 -0.76 8.75 -12.82
N VAL A 48 -1.85 9.25 -13.42
CA VAL A 48 -3.20 9.22 -12.84
C VAL A 48 -4.00 8.17 -13.61
N ALA A 49 -4.23 7.01 -13.00
CA ALA A 49 -4.73 5.82 -13.69
C ALA A 49 -6.20 5.92 -14.10
N ASN A 50 -7.11 5.83 -13.12
CA ASN A 50 -8.55 5.71 -13.37
C ASN A 50 -9.26 7.07 -13.36
N GLU A 51 -8.94 7.91 -14.34
CA GLU A 51 -9.54 9.24 -14.50
C GLU A 51 -11.08 9.20 -14.59
N ARG A 52 -11.65 8.11 -15.12
CA ARG A 52 -13.10 7.95 -15.25
C ARG A 52 -13.75 7.77 -13.88
N ALA A 53 -13.16 6.96 -13.01
CA ALA A 53 -13.61 6.80 -11.64
C ALA A 53 -13.36 8.08 -10.83
N LEU A 54 -12.19 8.71 -11.01
CA LEU A 54 -11.80 9.96 -10.36
C LEU A 54 -12.79 11.10 -10.66
N ALA A 55 -13.13 11.31 -11.94
CA ALA A 55 -14.08 12.33 -12.35
C ALA A 55 -15.48 12.14 -11.76
N ARG A 56 -15.81 10.92 -11.33
CA ARG A 56 -17.08 10.55 -10.69
C ARG A 56 -17.01 10.50 -9.17
N GLY A 57 -15.82 10.59 -8.57
CA GLY A 57 -15.60 10.43 -7.13
C GLY A 57 -16.04 9.06 -6.61
N VAL A 58 -15.84 8.00 -7.38
CA VAL A 58 -16.18 6.62 -7.01
C VAL A 58 -14.95 5.73 -7.09
N ARG A 59 -14.90 4.66 -6.29
CA ARG A 59 -13.80 3.68 -6.30
C ARG A 59 -13.48 3.17 -7.69
N TYR A 60 -14.49 2.70 -8.41
CA TYR A 60 -14.40 2.24 -9.79
C TYR A 60 -15.72 2.43 -10.54
N THR A 61 -15.71 2.26 -11.86
CA THR A 61 -16.89 2.46 -12.71
C THR A 61 -17.57 1.18 -13.16
N GLN A 62 -16.82 0.09 -13.42
CA GLN A 62 -17.39 -1.20 -13.83
C GLN A 62 -16.87 -2.36 -12.98
N THR A 63 -15.55 -2.46 -12.79
CA THR A 63 -14.92 -3.44 -11.89
C THR A 63 -13.75 -2.80 -11.15
N ASP A 64 -13.36 -3.36 -10.00
CA ASP A 64 -12.23 -2.84 -9.22
C ASP A 64 -10.91 -3.05 -9.99
N LEU A 65 -10.24 -1.95 -10.34
CA LEU A 65 -8.97 -1.98 -11.07
C LEU A 65 -7.90 -2.80 -10.32
N ASN A 66 -7.87 -2.73 -8.98
CA ASN A 66 -6.90 -3.47 -8.17
C ASN A 66 -7.32 -4.93 -7.92
N ARG A 67 -8.16 -5.51 -8.79
CA ARG A 67 -8.57 -6.92 -8.77
C ARG A 67 -8.52 -7.59 -10.13
N VAL A 68 -8.09 -6.87 -11.17
CA VAL A 68 -8.19 -7.32 -12.56
C VAL A 68 -6.87 -7.27 -13.33
N PHE A 69 -5.73 -7.12 -12.64
CA PHE A 69 -4.43 -7.32 -13.28
C PHE A 69 -4.23 -8.80 -13.66
N PRO A 70 -3.56 -9.12 -14.78
CA PRO A 70 -2.88 -8.21 -15.71
C PRO A 70 -3.79 -7.57 -16.77
N GLY A 71 -5.10 -7.80 -16.69
CA GLY A 71 -6.09 -7.25 -17.63
C GLY A 71 -6.01 -7.87 -19.04
N SER A 72 -6.74 -7.26 -19.97
CA SER A 72 -6.70 -7.62 -21.39
C SER A 72 -7.10 -6.42 -22.27
N PRO A 73 -6.39 -6.17 -23.39
CA PRO A 73 -6.74 -5.08 -24.31
C PRO A 73 -8.12 -5.28 -24.96
N GLU A 74 -8.59 -6.53 -25.05
CA GLU A 74 -9.87 -6.91 -25.63
C GLU A 74 -10.96 -7.17 -24.58
N ALA A 75 -10.72 -6.84 -23.30
CA ALA A 75 -11.72 -7.03 -22.25
C ALA A 75 -12.95 -6.13 -22.47
N ASP A 76 -14.11 -6.55 -21.94
CA ASP A 76 -15.35 -5.79 -22.05
C ASP A 76 -15.37 -4.58 -21.11
N THR A 77 -14.78 -4.69 -19.91
CA THR A 77 -14.80 -3.62 -18.92
C THR A 77 -13.71 -2.58 -19.16
N HIS A 78 -13.96 -1.34 -18.71
CA HIS A 78 -12.98 -0.28 -18.80
C HIS A 78 -11.73 -0.57 -17.97
N GLU A 79 -11.90 -1.03 -16.73
CA GLU A 79 -10.80 -1.25 -15.80
C GLU A 79 -9.92 -2.45 -16.18
N GLU A 80 -10.45 -3.52 -16.79
CA GLU A 80 -9.60 -4.60 -17.31
C GLU A 80 -8.71 -4.16 -18.49
N ARG A 81 -9.23 -3.32 -19.39
CA ARG A 81 -8.40 -2.73 -20.46
C ARG A 81 -7.37 -1.77 -19.89
N LEU A 82 -7.78 -0.96 -18.90
CA LEU A 82 -6.90 -0.05 -18.20
C LEU A 82 -5.79 -0.78 -17.45
N ALA A 83 -6.06 -1.92 -16.82
CA ALA A 83 -5.05 -2.75 -16.16
C ALA A 83 -3.98 -3.22 -17.14
N HIS A 84 -4.37 -3.65 -18.34
CA HIS A 84 -3.44 -4.02 -19.40
C HIS A 84 -2.54 -2.85 -19.82
N ASP A 85 -3.15 -1.70 -20.12
CA ASP A 85 -2.42 -0.51 -20.55
C ASP A 85 -1.48 0.01 -19.46
N LEU A 86 -1.96 0.08 -18.22
CA LEU A 86 -1.19 0.53 -17.06
C LEU A 86 0.01 -0.39 -16.79
N LEU A 87 -0.17 -1.72 -16.84
CA LEU A 87 0.93 -2.66 -16.64
C LEU A 87 2.00 -2.53 -17.73
N ASN A 88 1.61 -2.23 -18.97
CA ASN A 88 2.58 -1.95 -20.04
C ASN A 88 3.37 -0.66 -19.78
N GLU A 89 2.73 0.39 -19.24
CA GLU A 89 3.40 1.65 -18.90
C GLU A 89 4.37 1.55 -17.72
N LEU A 90 4.11 0.63 -16.78
CA LEU A 90 4.92 0.41 -15.58
C LEU A 90 6.05 -0.60 -15.78
N ARG A 91 6.11 -1.29 -16.93
CA ARG A 91 7.07 -2.36 -17.17
C ARG A 91 8.51 -1.86 -17.04
N GLY A 92 9.26 -2.47 -16.12
CA GLY A 92 10.67 -2.14 -15.86
C GLY A 92 10.88 -0.89 -15.02
N LEU A 93 9.81 -0.27 -14.48
CA LEU A 93 9.88 0.89 -13.60
C LEU A 93 9.77 0.46 -12.14
N THR A 94 10.58 1.07 -11.28
CA THR A 94 10.31 1.04 -9.84
C THR A 94 9.14 1.96 -9.53
N THR A 95 8.05 1.41 -9.03
CA THR A 95 6.78 2.12 -8.92
C THR A 95 6.41 2.40 -7.47
N PHE A 96 5.87 3.59 -7.21
CA PHE A 96 5.26 3.96 -5.95
C PHE A 96 3.77 4.24 -6.17
N SER A 97 2.91 3.37 -5.65
CA SER A 97 1.46 3.47 -5.84
C SER A 97 0.77 4.00 -4.60
N ILE A 98 0.06 5.10 -4.74
CA ILE A 98 -0.51 5.86 -3.62
C ILE A 98 -1.99 5.54 -3.46
N HIS A 99 -2.34 5.07 -2.28
CA HIS A 99 -3.69 4.71 -1.85
C HIS A 99 -4.09 5.49 -0.59
N SER A 100 -5.36 5.34 -0.20
CA SER A 100 -5.85 5.74 1.11
C SER A 100 -6.88 4.73 1.61
N THR A 101 -7.06 4.69 2.93
CA THR A 101 -7.88 3.66 3.56
C THR A 101 -8.99 4.28 4.40
N GLN A 102 -9.92 3.45 4.89
CA GLN A 102 -10.91 3.82 5.90
C GLN A 102 -10.61 3.20 7.27
N SER A 103 -9.46 2.53 7.41
CA SER A 103 -9.15 1.65 8.55
C SER A 103 -8.11 2.20 9.53
N TYR A 104 -7.20 3.04 9.05
CA TYR A 104 -6.06 3.53 9.81
C TYR A 104 -5.71 4.95 9.36
N ASP A 105 -5.30 5.80 10.29
CA ASP A 105 -5.14 7.24 10.08
C ASP A 105 -3.69 7.71 9.97
N GLU A 106 -2.73 6.80 10.12
CA GLU A 106 -1.31 7.00 9.82
C GLU A 106 -0.87 6.21 8.59
N PRO A 107 0.25 6.59 7.94
CA PRO A 107 0.72 5.87 6.76
C PRO A 107 1.29 4.49 7.05
N PHE A 108 1.11 3.56 6.10
CA PHE A 108 1.84 2.29 6.07
C PHE A 108 2.06 1.82 4.64
N ALA A 109 3.09 1.00 4.43
CA ALA A 109 3.40 0.41 3.13
C ALA A 109 2.76 -0.97 2.97
N VAL A 110 2.44 -1.34 1.73
CA VAL A 110 1.95 -2.66 1.33
C VAL A 110 2.83 -3.17 0.19
N VAL A 111 3.31 -4.40 0.33
CA VAL A 111 4.13 -5.10 -0.66
C VAL A 111 3.61 -6.53 -0.82
N ASP A 112 3.91 -7.21 -1.92
CA ASP A 112 3.58 -8.64 -2.03
C ASP A 112 4.38 -9.47 -1.02
N GLU A 113 5.72 -9.38 -1.09
CA GLU A 113 6.66 -9.94 -0.11
C GLU A 113 7.74 -8.90 0.18
N ALA A 114 8.23 -8.80 1.41
CA ALA A 114 9.35 -7.91 1.72
C ALA A 114 10.62 -8.45 1.06
N GLY A 115 11.15 -7.68 0.12
CA GLY A 115 12.36 -8.00 -0.61
C GLY A 115 13.23 -6.77 -0.83
N SER A 116 14.14 -6.84 -1.81
CA SER A 116 15.14 -5.80 -2.03
C SER A 116 14.58 -4.40 -2.26
N LEU A 117 13.41 -4.29 -2.89
CA LEU A 117 12.75 -3.00 -3.09
C LEU A 117 12.22 -2.42 -1.77
N ALA A 118 11.52 -3.24 -0.98
CA ALA A 118 11.00 -2.83 0.32
C ALA A 118 12.15 -2.43 1.27
N ASP A 119 13.23 -3.22 1.31
CA ASP A 119 14.43 -2.93 2.11
C ASP A 119 15.11 -1.61 1.73
N ALA A 120 15.13 -1.29 0.43
CA ALA A 120 15.75 -0.08 -0.08
C ALA A 120 14.90 1.17 0.13
N VAL A 121 13.57 1.02 0.29
CA VAL A 121 12.62 2.14 0.28
C VAL A 121 11.96 2.34 1.64
N CYS A 122 11.27 1.32 2.17
CA CYS A 122 10.37 1.48 3.31
C CYS A 122 11.04 2.04 4.58
N PRO A 123 12.29 1.67 4.95
CA PRO A 123 12.99 2.28 6.09
C PRO A 123 13.23 3.79 5.97
N TYR A 124 13.11 4.37 4.78
CA TYR A 124 13.30 5.80 4.52
C TYR A 124 11.98 6.54 4.32
N LEU A 125 10.84 5.87 4.50
CA LEU A 125 9.52 6.47 4.43
C LEU A 125 8.98 6.73 5.85
N SER A 126 8.19 7.79 5.99
CA SER A 126 7.41 8.08 7.20
C SER A 126 6.18 7.17 7.28
N VAL A 127 6.41 5.88 7.51
CA VAL A 127 5.38 4.83 7.62
C VAL A 127 5.48 4.09 8.96
N ASP A 128 4.34 3.75 9.54
CA ASP A 128 4.26 3.04 10.82
C ASP A 128 4.57 1.54 10.68
N ALA A 129 4.37 0.98 9.50
CA ALA A 129 4.48 -0.45 9.24
C ALA A 129 4.69 -0.78 7.75
N VAL A 130 5.20 -1.98 7.50
CA VAL A 130 5.13 -2.66 6.20
C VAL A 130 4.21 -3.86 6.31
N VAL A 131 3.29 -4.00 5.36
CA VAL A 131 2.38 -5.14 5.25
C VAL A 131 2.80 -6.02 4.09
N GLU A 132 3.14 -7.27 4.38
CA GLU A 132 3.30 -8.31 3.36
C GLU A 132 1.93 -8.93 3.07
N ALA A 133 1.45 -8.71 1.85
CA ALA A 133 0.16 -9.17 1.39
C ALA A 133 0.20 -10.55 0.71
N THR A 134 1.33 -11.26 0.76
CA THR A 134 1.54 -12.55 0.08
C THR A 134 0.36 -13.49 0.24
N GLY A 135 -0.18 -13.99 -0.87
CA GLY A 135 -1.34 -14.89 -0.88
C GLY A 135 -2.71 -14.18 -0.79
N PHE A 136 -2.71 -12.85 -0.71
CA PHE A 136 -3.90 -11.98 -0.80
C PHE A 136 -3.76 -10.93 -1.93
N THR A 137 -2.86 -11.20 -2.89
CA THR A 137 -2.48 -10.31 -3.99
C THR A 137 -3.11 -10.65 -5.33
N GLU A 138 -3.96 -11.69 -5.41
CA GLU A 138 -4.59 -12.12 -6.65
C GLU A 138 -5.27 -10.95 -7.39
N GLY A 139 -4.77 -10.68 -8.60
CA GLY A 139 -5.29 -9.64 -9.48
C GLY A 139 -4.94 -8.20 -9.05
N ARG A 140 -4.07 -8.02 -8.05
CA ARG A 140 -3.56 -6.71 -7.60
C ARG A 140 -2.28 -6.32 -8.37
N LEU A 141 -1.99 -5.04 -8.43
CA LEU A 141 -0.78 -4.53 -9.13
C LEU A 141 0.53 -5.09 -8.53
N VAL A 142 0.61 -5.23 -7.21
CA VAL A 142 1.77 -5.76 -6.47
C VAL A 142 2.23 -7.16 -6.90
N GLU A 143 1.36 -7.95 -7.54
CA GLU A 143 1.71 -9.27 -8.07
C GLU A 143 2.46 -9.20 -9.43
N TYR A 144 2.31 -8.08 -10.17
CA TYR A 144 2.75 -7.99 -11.58
C TYR A 144 3.82 -6.93 -11.84
N ALA A 145 4.15 -6.08 -10.86
CA ALA A 145 5.09 -4.98 -11.01
C ALA A 145 6.02 -4.83 -9.80
N ASP A 146 7.21 -4.25 -10.01
CA ASP A 146 8.11 -3.83 -8.94
C ASP A 146 7.54 -2.55 -8.29
N VAL A 147 6.59 -2.73 -7.37
CA VAL A 147 5.83 -1.64 -6.77
C VAL A 147 5.85 -1.70 -5.24
N VAL A 148 5.95 -0.52 -4.61
CA VAL A 148 5.57 -0.31 -3.21
C VAL A 148 4.24 0.45 -3.21
N GLU A 149 3.20 -0.17 -2.68
CA GLU A 149 1.94 0.51 -2.40
C GLU A 149 2.03 1.22 -1.04
N VAL A 150 1.40 2.37 -0.88
CA VAL A 150 1.24 3.04 0.41
C VAL A 150 -0.20 3.43 0.66
N GLU A 151 -0.63 3.24 1.90
CA GLU A 151 -1.92 3.72 2.40
C GLU A 151 -1.63 4.99 3.20
N CYS A 152 -2.03 6.17 2.69
CA CYS A 152 -1.61 7.45 3.28
C CYS A 152 -2.43 7.89 4.51
N GLY A 153 -3.33 7.04 5.00
CA GLY A 153 -4.26 7.33 6.09
C GLY A 153 -5.72 7.44 5.60
N LEU A 154 -6.56 8.14 6.37
CA LEU A 154 -8.00 8.21 6.12
C LEU A 154 -8.34 8.94 4.82
N GLN A 155 -8.97 8.23 3.89
CA GLN A 155 -9.38 8.72 2.57
C GLN A 155 -10.21 9.99 2.65
N GLY A 156 -9.93 10.94 1.75
CA GLY A 156 -10.65 12.21 1.65
C GLY A 156 -10.25 13.25 2.71
N THR A 157 -9.30 12.95 3.60
CA THR A 157 -8.80 13.90 4.60
C THR A 157 -7.63 14.73 4.07
N SER A 158 -7.44 15.94 4.61
CA SER A 158 -6.26 16.76 4.29
C SER A 158 -4.97 16.09 4.78
N LYS A 159 -5.03 15.40 5.93
CA LYS A 159 -3.90 14.65 6.48
C LYS A 159 -3.40 13.58 5.50
N ALA A 160 -4.30 12.81 4.89
CA ALA A 160 -3.91 11.82 3.89
C ALA A 160 -3.25 12.44 2.64
N ALA A 161 -3.70 13.63 2.23
CA ALA A 161 -3.08 14.37 1.13
C ALA A 161 -1.68 14.91 1.48
N GLU A 162 -1.51 15.43 2.71
CA GLU A 162 -0.20 15.89 3.23
C GLU A 162 0.78 14.72 3.37
N ASN A 163 0.31 13.57 3.87
CA ASN A 163 1.07 12.34 3.94
C ASN A 163 1.50 11.87 2.55
N ALA A 164 0.58 11.86 1.58
CA ALA A 164 0.89 11.46 0.20
C ALA A 164 2.00 12.33 -0.43
N VAL A 165 1.96 13.65 -0.22
CA VAL A 165 3.03 14.55 -0.68
C VAL A 165 4.36 14.18 -0.01
N THR A 166 4.36 14.05 1.31
CA THR A 166 5.58 13.72 2.08
C THR A 166 6.22 12.42 1.59
N LEU A 167 5.42 11.36 1.53
CA LEU A 167 5.86 10.02 1.14
C LEU A 167 6.39 9.95 -0.29
N VAL A 168 5.83 10.72 -1.23
CA VAL A 168 6.32 10.78 -2.61
C VAL A 168 7.72 11.41 -2.66
N TYR A 169 7.95 12.50 -1.93
CA TYR A 169 9.28 13.11 -1.86
C TYR A 169 10.30 12.19 -1.18
N GLU A 170 9.91 11.51 -0.09
CA GLU A 170 10.74 10.52 0.59
C GLU A 170 11.09 9.33 -0.31
N PHE A 171 10.10 8.79 -1.04
CA PHE A 171 10.31 7.72 -2.00
C PHE A 171 11.29 8.14 -3.10
N LEU A 172 11.06 9.31 -3.73
CA LEU A 172 11.93 9.82 -4.78
C LEU A 172 13.36 10.07 -4.29
N ALA A 173 13.52 10.52 -3.03
CA ALA A 173 14.82 10.61 -2.39
C ALA A 173 15.46 9.24 -2.15
N ALA A 174 14.71 8.26 -1.65
CA ALA A 174 15.19 6.91 -1.35
C ALA A 174 15.68 6.16 -2.59
N VAL A 175 15.00 6.34 -3.73
CA VAL A 175 15.42 5.76 -5.02
C VAL A 175 16.42 6.64 -5.78
N GLY A 176 16.88 7.75 -5.18
CA GLY A 176 17.85 8.66 -5.79
C GLY A 176 17.36 9.39 -7.04
N ALA A 177 16.04 9.55 -7.19
CA ALA A 177 15.45 10.41 -8.23
C ALA A 177 15.47 11.89 -7.85
N LEU A 178 15.51 12.21 -6.55
CA LEU A 178 15.74 13.55 -6.04
C LEU A 178 17.07 13.64 -5.28
N PRO A 179 17.76 14.80 -5.34
CA PRO A 179 18.93 15.05 -4.50
C PRO A 179 18.53 15.00 -3.03
N SER A 180 19.17 14.14 -2.25
CA SER A 180 18.96 14.05 -0.81
C SER A 180 20.27 13.72 -0.10
N GLU A 181 20.43 14.26 1.11
CA GLU A 181 21.35 13.64 2.06
C GLU A 181 20.71 12.32 2.49
N ARG A 182 21.49 11.24 2.55
CA ARG A 182 20.97 9.94 2.92
C ARG A 182 20.44 10.02 4.34
N ALA A 183 19.12 9.97 4.49
CA ALA A 183 18.47 9.90 5.79
C ALA A 183 18.89 8.60 6.50
N ASP A 184 18.88 8.61 7.83
CA ASP A 184 19.06 7.39 8.59
C ASP A 184 17.85 6.47 8.39
N ALA A 185 18.12 5.20 8.12
CA ALA A 185 17.07 4.19 8.00
C ALA A 185 16.36 4.01 9.35
N GLN A 186 15.03 3.98 9.33
CA GLN A 186 14.18 3.74 10.48
C GLN A 186 13.87 2.26 10.64
N GLU A 187 13.72 1.80 11.88
CA GLU A 187 13.19 0.46 12.16
C GLU A 187 11.67 0.46 11.94
N VAL A 188 11.19 -0.30 10.96
CA VAL A 188 9.78 -0.37 10.57
C VAL A 188 9.27 -1.81 10.74
N PRO A 189 8.26 -2.07 11.59
CA PRO A 189 7.74 -3.42 11.80
C PRO A 189 7.08 -3.99 10.54
N VAL A 190 7.28 -5.29 10.32
CA VAL A 190 6.70 -6.03 9.18
C VAL A 190 5.58 -6.94 9.67
N PHE A 191 4.38 -6.75 9.11
CA PHE A 191 3.22 -7.58 9.37
C PHE A 191 2.84 -8.40 8.15
N ARG A 192 2.74 -9.71 8.30
CA ARG A 192 2.30 -10.60 7.23
C ARG A 192 0.82 -10.93 7.38
N LEU A 193 0.05 -10.76 6.30
CA LEU A 193 -1.35 -11.15 6.27
C LEU A 193 -1.47 -12.68 6.36
N ARG A 194 -2.42 -13.16 7.17
CA ARG A 194 -2.66 -14.59 7.38
C ARG A 194 -4.07 -15.03 7.04
N LYS A 195 -5.06 -14.20 7.36
CA LYS A 195 -6.47 -14.58 7.21
C LYS A 195 -7.33 -13.37 6.95
N LEU A 196 -8.21 -13.47 5.95
CA LEU A 196 -9.31 -12.53 5.76
C LEU A 196 -10.37 -12.74 6.84
N VAL A 197 -10.84 -11.66 7.45
CA VAL A 197 -11.88 -11.66 8.48
C VAL A 197 -13.21 -11.28 7.83
N PRO A 198 -14.09 -12.24 7.53
CA PRO A 198 -15.29 -11.97 6.76
C PRO A 198 -16.33 -11.19 7.56
N LYS A 199 -17.22 -10.53 6.83
CA LYS A 199 -18.37 -9.81 7.34
C LYS A 199 -19.63 -10.45 6.77
N ARG A 200 -20.52 -10.92 7.65
CA ARG A 200 -21.88 -11.32 7.24
C ARG A 200 -22.74 -10.07 7.09
N THR A 201 -23.71 -10.09 6.18
CA THR A 201 -24.71 -9.02 6.05
C THR A 201 -25.41 -8.75 7.38
N ALA A 202 -25.48 -7.47 7.76
CA ALA A 202 -26.00 -6.97 9.02
C ALA A 202 -26.35 -5.48 8.91
N GLU A 203 -27.01 -4.93 9.93
CA GLU A 203 -27.40 -3.52 9.99
C GLU A 203 -26.27 -2.64 10.55
N GLU A 204 -25.53 -3.16 11.55
CA GLU A 204 -24.47 -2.41 12.22
C GLU A 204 -23.19 -3.24 12.37
N TYR A 205 -22.04 -2.57 12.17
CA TYR A 205 -20.71 -3.13 12.35
C TYR A 205 -19.89 -2.24 13.28
N ALA A 206 -19.12 -2.86 14.17
CA ALA A 206 -18.16 -2.14 15.00
C ALA A 206 -16.80 -2.86 14.97
N VAL A 207 -15.72 -2.08 15.01
CA VAL A 207 -14.36 -2.59 15.22
C VAL A 207 -13.82 -1.92 16.49
N PHE A 208 -13.34 -2.73 17.42
CA PHE A 208 -12.78 -2.28 18.70
C PHE A 208 -11.25 -2.36 18.71
N ALA A 209 -10.69 -3.25 17.90
CA ALA A 209 -9.26 -3.42 17.80
C ALA A 209 -8.61 -2.29 16.99
N ALA A 210 -7.43 -1.84 17.44
CA ALA A 210 -6.60 -0.92 16.68
C ALA A 210 -5.73 -1.71 15.69
N ASN A 211 -5.62 -1.21 14.45
CA ASN A 211 -4.71 -1.79 13.46
C ASN A 211 -3.26 -1.78 14.00
N PHE A 212 -2.50 -2.82 13.66
CA PHE A 212 -1.11 -3.06 14.10
C PHE A 212 -0.90 -3.24 15.62
N GLN A 213 -1.97 -3.30 16.42
CA GLN A 213 -1.90 -3.64 17.84
C GLN A 213 -2.32 -5.09 18.08
N ARG A 214 -1.61 -5.78 18.96
CA ARG A 214 -1.86 -7.20 19.22
C ARG A 214 -3.19 -7.39 19.96
N VAL A 215 -4.09 -8.16 19.36
CA VAL A 215 -5.31 -8.67 20.00
C VAL A 215 -5.00 -10.01 20.68
N SER A 216 -5.41 -10.18 21.94
CA SER A 216 -5.19 -11.42 22.68
C SER A 216 -6.31 -12.44 22.45
N ALA A 217 -6.01 -13.73 22.59
CA ALA A 217 -7.06 -14.76 22.59
C ALA A 217 -8.10 -14.49 23.70
N GLY A 218 -9.38 -14.59 23.36
CA GLY A 218 -10.50 -14.24 24.24
C GLY A 218 -10.88 -12.76 24.24
N GLU A 219 -10.16 -11.90 23.52
CA GLU A 219 -10.46 -10.47 23.41
C GLU A 219 -11.49 -10.19 22.29
N PRO A 220 -12.55 -9.41 22.56
CA PRO A 220 -13.47 -8.98 21.52
C PRO A 220 -12.82 -7.90 20.62
N PHE A 221 -12.77 -8.15 19.32
CA PHE A 221 -12.11 -7.25 18.36
C PHE A 221 -13.07 -6.52 17.43
N ALA A 222 -14.27 -7.05 17.22
CA ALA A 222 -15.31 -6.46 16.39
C ALA A 222 -16.70 -6.89 16.87
N ALA A 223 -17.75 -6.33 16.27
CA ALA A 223 -19.13 -6.77 16.48
C ALA A 223 -19.99 -6.64 15.21
N ILE A 224 -21.02 -7.48 15.13
CA ILE A 224 -22.03 -7.49 14.08
C ILE A 224 -23.40 -7.47 14.75
N ASP A 225 -24.23 -6.45 14.53
CA ASP A 225 -25.53 -6.27 15.21
C ASP A 225 -25.43 -6.39 16.75
N GLY A 226 -24.32 -5.89 17.33
CA GLY A 226 -24.02 -5.98 18.76
C GLY A 226 -23.49 -7.34 19.24
N GLU A 227 -23.49 -8.38 18.41
CA GLU A 227 -22.84 -9.67 18.68
C GLU A 227 -21.32 -9.54 18.55
N LYS A 228 -20.59 -9.75 19.64
CA LYS A 228 -19.13 -9.61 19.66
C LYS A 228 -18.44 -10.76 18.94
N LEU A 229 -17.52 -10.42 18.04
CA LEU A 229 -16.51 -11.33 17.51
C LEU A 229 -15.32 -11.35 18.46
N VAL A 230 -14.93 -12.53 18.91
CA VAL A 230 -13.86 -12.76 19.88
C VAL A 230 -12.72 -13.49 19.20
N ALA A 231 -11.48 -13.10 19.50
CA ALA A 231 -10.29 -13.72 18.93
C ALA A 231 -10.09 -15.13 19.51
N ASP A 232 -10.12 -16.16 18.66
CA ASP A 232 -9.80 -17.54 19.10
C ASP A 232 -8.29 -17.69 19.40
N GLU A 233 -7.46 -16.99 18.63
CA GLU A 233 -6.00 -16.97 18.71
C GLU A 233 -5.50 -15.52 18.63
N PRO A 234 -4.31 -15.20 19.18
CA PRO A 234 -3.78 -13.85 19.09
C PRO A 234 -3.40 -13.47 17.66
N PHE A 235 -3.67 -12.23 17.26
CA PHE A 235 -3.34 -11.72 15.92
C PHE A 235 -3.14 -10.20 15.96
N TYR A 236 -2.67 -9.63 14.84
CA TYR A 236 -2.59 -8.20 14.61
C TYR A 236 -3.61 -7.80 13.54
N PRO A 237 -4.59 -6.93 13.83
CA PRO A 237 -5.52 -6.44 12.82
C PRO A 237 -4.77 -5.60 11.79
N VAL A 238 -5.06 -5.82 10.51
CA VAL A 238 -4.53 -5.03 9.40
C VAL A 238 -5.69 -4.67 8.47
N LEU A 239 -5.75 -3.40 8.06
CA LEU A 239 -6.84 -2.86 7.25
C LEU A 239 -8.24 -3.10 7.85
N MET A 240 -8.33 -3.27 9.18
CA MET A 240 -9.57 -3.63 9.84
C MET A 240 -10.45 -2.38 10.05
N SER A 241 -11.66 -2.38 9.49
CA SER A 241 -12.63 -1.29 9.60
C SER A 241 -14.07 -1.78 9.54
N PRO A 242 -15.03 -1.06 10.15
CA PRO A 242 -16.43 -1.45 10.12
C PRO A 242 -17.09 -1.24 8.75
N TYR A 243 -16.61 -0.30 7.93
CA TYR A 243 -17.28 0.09 6.68
C TYR A 243 -16.33 0.30 5.48
N GLY A 244 -15.04 -0.03 5.60
CA GLY A 244 -14.09 0.12 4.49
C GLY A 244 -14.26 -0.92 3.38
N TYR A 245 -14.80 -2.11 3.70
CA TYR A 245 -15.09 -3.17 2.74
C TYR A 245 -16.50 -3.72 2.94
N GLU A 246 -17.11 -4.17 1.84
CA GLU A 246 -18.47 -4.70 1.80
C GLU A 246 -18.57 -6.08 2.46
N GLU A 247 -17.62 -6.98 2.16
CA GLU A 247 -17.70 -8.40 2.52
C GLU A 247 -16.74 -8.81 3.64
N GLU A 248 -15.86 -7.90 4.09
CA GLU A 248 -14.88 -8.16 5.11
C GLU A 248 -14.73 -7.01 6.12
N PHE A 249 -14.21 -7.35 7.30
CA PHE A 249 -13.70 -6.35 8.23
C PHE A 249 -12.30 -5.90 7.84
N GLY A 250 -11.48 -6.81 7.32
CA GLY A 250 -10.06 -6.62 7.04
C GLY A 250 -9.33 -7.95 7.23
N TYR A 251 -8.09 -7.89 7.72
CA TYR A 251 -7.22 -9.05 7.80
C TYR A 251 -6.68 -9.25 9.22
N ALA A 252 -6.49 -10.51 9.59
CA ALA A 252 -5.64 -10.90 10.70
C ALA A 252 -4.24 -11.20 10.15
N GLY A 253 -3.23 -10.57 10.75
CA GLY A 253 -1.83 -10.76 10.42
C GLY A 253 -0.98 -11.17 11.63
N GLU A 254 0.30 -11.36 11.37
CA GLU A 254 1.34 -11.65 12.35
C GLU A 254 2.51 -10.66 12.19
N LEU A 255 3.17 -10.30 13.30
CA LEU A 255 4.44 -9.56 13.26
C LEU A 255 5.57 -10.53 12.93
N THR A 256 6.23 -10.36 11.78
CA THR A 256 7.27 -11.28 11.28
C THR A 256 8.69 -10.77 11.49
N GLY A 257 8.86 -9.46 11.72
CA GLY A 257 10.15 -8.84 11.91
C GLY A 257 10.07 -7.32 11.76
N GLN A 258 11.18 -6.72 11.31
CA GLN A 258 11.29 -5.30 11.01
C GLN A 258 12.24 -5.09 9.83
N LEU A 259 12.02 -4.03 9.05
CA LEU A 259 12.97 -3.49 8.09
C LEU A 259 13.74 -2.33 8.73
N GLY A 260 14.94 -2.05 8.24
CA GLY A 260 15.81 -1.04 8.83
C GLY A 260 16.38 -1.48 10.18
N GLY A 261 17.67 -1.25 10.38
CA GLY A 261 18.47 -1.80 11.48
C GLY A 261 19.60 -2.71 10.98
N ASP A 262 20.49 -3.11 11.90
CA ASP A 262 21.47 -4.15 11.61
C ASP A 262 20.74 -5.49 11.40
N PRO A 263 21.15 -6.35 10.45
CA PRO A 263 20.55 -7.66 10.28
C PRO A 263 20.59 -8.40 11.62
N VAL A 264 19.43 -8.85 12.11
CA VAL A 264 19.33 -9.66 13.32
C VAL A 264 20.28 -10.83 13.13
N GLN A 265 21.38 -10.85 13.90
CA GLN A 265 22.21 -12.05 14.00
C GLN A 265 21.30 -13.11 14.61
N SER A 266 20.76 -13.98 13.77
CA SER A 266 20.16 -15.21 14.23
C SER A 266 21.24 -15.92 15.04
N ASP A 267 21.03 -16.06 16.35
CA ASP A 267 21.91 -16.85 17.21
C ASP A 267 22.02 -18.25 16.60
N SER A 268 23.08 -18.46 15.82
CA SER A 268 23.49 -19.78 15.41
C SER A 268 24.04 -20.44 16.68
N ALA A 269 23.13 -21.09 17.40
CA ALA A 269 23.46 -22.06 18.42
C ALA A 269 24.23 -23.19 17.73
N THR A 270 25.52 -22.96 17.50
CA THR A 270 26.47 -23.97 17.08
C THR A 270 26.64 -24.88 18.28
N ARG A 271 25.85 -25.96 18.28
CA ARG A 271 26.08 -27.13 19.11
C ARG A 271 27.52 -27.57 18.89
N SER A 272 28.34 -27.38 19.92
CA SER A 272 29.62 -28.04 20.07
C SER A 272 29.39 -29.55 20.12
N TYR A 273 29.75 -30.24 19.05
CA TYR A 273 30.19 -31.61 19.11
C TYR A 273 31.64 -31.63 18.65
N THR A 274 32.55 -31.85 19.59
CA THR A 274 33.77 -32.67 19.43
C THR A 274 34.60 -32.62 20.73
N GLY A 275 34.89 -33.81 21.29
CA GLY A 275 35.92 -34.03 22.33
C GLY A 275 35.37 -34.67 23.58
#